data_AF-A0A2M7TTG1-F1
#
_entry.id   AF-A0A2M7TTG1-F1
#
_cell.length_a   1.000
_cell.length_b   1.000
_cell.length_c   1.000
_cell.angle_alpha   90.00
_cell.angle_beta   90.00
_cell.angle_gamma   90.00
#
_symmetry.space_group_name_H-M   'P 1'
#
loop_
_entity.id
_entity.type
_entity.pdbx_description
1 polymer ?
#
loop_
_entity_poly.entity_id
_entity_poly.type
_entity_poly.pdbx_seq_one_letter_code
_entity_poly.pdbx_strand_id
1 'polypeptide(L)'
;KIKKTLVNYLSSGPVVPMVWQGMGAVAIIRKITGGTEPLTSAPGTIRGDFTIDSYPASDLDNRSVRNIIHASGSIGEAKNEIPLWFDKKEIISYRLISEAIIYDVNLDGILE
;
A
#
# COMPACT_ATOMS: atom_id res chain seq x y z
N LYS A 1 -23.30 -6.87 -5.63
CA LYS A 1 -22.88 -6.13 -6.84
C LYS A 1 -21.42 -5.66 -6.72
N ILE A 2 -21.09 -4.81 -5.73
CA ILE A 2 -19.74 -4.21 -5.53
C ILE A 2 -18.61 -5.24 -5.38
N LYS A 3 -18.79 -6.30 -4.59
CA LYS A 3 -17.77 -7.36 -4.44
C LYS A 3 -17.42 -8.02 -5.79
N LYS A 4 -18.41 -8.24 -6.65
CA LYS A 4 -18.21 -8.89 -7.95
C LYS A 4 -17.42 -7.99 -8.91
N THR A 5 -17.73 -6.70 -8.95
CA THR A 5 -16.99 -5.73 -9.79
C THR A 5 -15.56 -5.58 -9.32
N LEU A 6 -15.31 -5.59 -8.00
CA LEU A 6 -13.96 -5.53 -7.45
C LEU A 6 -13.13 -6.78 -7.76
N VAL A 7 -13.71 -7.98 -7.59
CA VAL A 7 -13.02 -9.23 -7.95
C VAL A 7 -12.67 -9.25 -9.43
N ASN A 8 -13.62 -8.89 -10.30
CA ASN A 8 -13.36 -8.82 -11.74
C ASN A 8 -12.24 -7.83 -12.09
N TYR A 9 -12.18 -6.69 -11.41
CA TYR A 9 -11.13 -5.69 -11.62
C TYR A 9 -9.76 -6.21 -11.15
N LEU A 10 -9.68 -6.74 -9.92
CA LEU A 10 -8.44 -7.28 -9.36
C LEU A 10 -7.91 -8.47 -10.17
N SER A 11 -8.78 -9.27 -10.77
CA SER A 11 -8.41 -10.42 -11.60
C SER A 11 -8.28 -10.10 -13.09
N SER A 12 -8.37 -8.82 -13.49
CA SER A 12 -8.35 -8.44 -14.92
C SER A 12 -6.95 -8.44 -15.55
N GLY A 13 -5.90 -8.54 -14.73
CA GLY A 13 -4.51 -8.54 -15.19
C GLY A 13 -3.55 -9.00 -14.09
N PRO A 14 -2.25 -9.07 -14.40
CA PRO A 14 -1.23 -9.40 -13.43
C PRO A 14 -1.10 -8.32 -12.36
N VAL A 15 -0.68 -8.71 -11.17
CA VAL A 15 -0.42 -7.81 -10.04
C VAL A 15 1.00 -8.02 -9.51
N VAL A 16 1.54 -6.98 -8.86
CA VAL A 16 2.84 -7.03 -8.18
C VAL A 16 2.60 -6.88 -6.68
N PRO A 17 2.49 -7.99 -5.92
CA PRO A 17 2.37 -7.91 -4.47
C PRO A 17 3.74 -7.56 -3.85
N MET A 18 3.74 -6.76 -2.78
CA MET A 18 4.94 -6.35 -2.05
C MET A 18 4.64 -6.28 -0.55
N VAL A 19 5.63 -6.57 0.29
CA VAL A 19 5.57 -6.37 1.74
C VAL A 19 6.62 -5.34 2.14
N TRP A 20 6.19 -4.27 2.80
CA TRP A 20 7.07 -3.21 3.30
C TRP A 20 7.19 -3.28 4.81
N GLN A 21 8.42 -3.15 5.32
CA GLN A 21 8.73 -3.13 6.74
C GLN A 21 9.24 -1.75 7.15
N GLY A 22 8.87 -1.30 8.36
CA GLY A 22 9.37 -0.06 8.94
C GLY A 22 8.48 0.47 10.06
N MET A 23 8.97 1.46 10.80
CA MET A 23 8.21 2.14 11.84
C MET A 23 6.97 2.82 11.25
N GLY A 24 5.78 2.44 11.73
CA GLY A 24 4.53 3.00 11.23
C GLY A 24 4.24 2.69 9.75
N ALA A 25 4.83 1.63 9.18
CA ALA A 25 4.77 1.32 7.74
C ALA A 25 3.36 1.42 7.15
N VAL A 26 2.33 0.84 7.79
CA VAL A 26 0.95 0.91 7.31
C VAL A 26 0.48 2.36 7.13
N ALA A 27 0.69 3.23 8.13
CA ALA A 27 0.26 4.62 8.06
C ALA A 27 1.06 5.41 7.01
N ILE A 28 2.37 5.19 6.94
CA ILE A 28 3.26 5.85 5.98
C ILE A 28 2.93 5.45 4.54
N ILE A 29 2.79 4.15 4.26
CA ILE A 29 2.44 3.65 2.92
C ILE A 29 1.08 4.17 2.50
N ARG A 30 0.09 4.23 3.39
CA ARG A 30 -1.21 4.84 3.08
C ARG A 30 -1.11 6.33 2.76
N LYS A 31 -0.25 7.07 3.48
CA LYS A 31 0.02 8.48 3.20
C LYS A 31 0.64 8.68 1.82
N ILE A 32 1.63 7.86 1.45
CA ILE A 32 2.28 7.88 0.12
C ILE A 32 1.27 7.48 -0.98
N THR A 33 0.41 6.51 -0.69
CA THR A 33 -0.58 6.00 -1.65
C THR A 33 -1.61 7.06 -2.04
N GLY A 34 -2.07 7.87 -1.10
CA GLY A 34 -3.18 8.81 -1.29
C GLY A 34 -4.54 8.21 -0.95
N GLY A 35 -5.58 9.05 -1.00
CA GLY A 35 -6.96 8.68 -0.69
C GLY A 35 -7.49 7.57 -1.61
N THR A 36 -8.57 6.89 -1.25
CA THR A 36 -9.15 5.81 -2.08
C THR A 36 -9.58 6.32 -3.46
N GLU A 37 -10.09 7.55 -3.52
CA GLU A 37 -10.48 8.22 -4.75
C GLU A 37 -9.31 9.07 -5.28
N PRO A 38 -8.86 8.84 -6.54
CA PRO A 38 -7.81 9.64 -7.16
C PRO A 38 -8.14 11.13 -7.29
N LEU A 39 -9.36 11.46 -7.72
CA LEU A 39 -9.79 12.85 -7.94
C LEU A 39 -9.59 13.75 -6.70
N THR A 40 -9.72 13.20 -5.49
CA THR A 40 -9.56 13.92 -4.22
C THR A 40 -8.22 13.65 -3.54
N SER A 41 -7.33 12.88 -4.17
CA SER A 41 -5.98 12.61 -3.66
C SER A 41 -5.06 13.81 -3.86
N ALA A 42 -4.20 14.07 -2.87
CA ALA A 42 -3.26 15.19 -2.94
C ALA A 42 -2.18 14.96 -4.01
N PRO A 43 -1.72 16.01 -4.71
CA PRO A 43 -0.53 15.94 -5.56
C PRO A 43 0.70 15.43 -4.78
N GLY A 44 1.55 14.65 -5.44
CA GLY A 44 2.70 13.98 -4.83
C GLY A 44 2.38 12.61 -4.21
N THR A 45 1.10 12.21 -4.17
CA THR A 45 0.71 10.84 -3.82
C THR A 45 0.61 9.99 -5.08
N ILE A 46 0.80 8.67 -4.94
CA ILE A 46 0.72 7.75 -6.08
C ILE A 46 -0.61 7.91 -6.82
N ARG A 47 -1.74 7.94 -6.10
CA ARG A 47 -3.06 8.09 -6.75
C ARG A 47 -3.31 9.49 -7.31
N GLY A 48 -2.79 10.54 -6.67
CA GLY A 48 -2.94 11.91 -7.17
C GLY A 48 -2.14 12.18 -8.44
N ASP A 49 -0.99 11.51 -8.61
CA ASP A 49 -0.08 11.78 -9.73
C ASP A 49 -0.32 10.89 -10.95
N PHE A 50 -0.82 9.66 -10.76
CA PHE A 50 -0.82 8.64 -11.82
C PHE A 50 -2.21 8.19 -12.31
N THR A 51 -3.30 8.71 -11.74
CA THR A 51 -4.66 8.41 -12.22
C THR A 51 -5.62 9.56 -11.90
N ILE A 52 -6.70 9.67 -12.68
CA ILE A 52 -7.69 10.76 -12.61
C ILE A 52 -9.12 10.25 -12.36
N ASP A 53 -9.26 8.97 -11.98
CA ASP A 53 -10.57 8.34 -11.80
C ASP A 53 -11.31 8.87 -10.56
N SER A 54 -12.63 8.66 -10.50
CA SER A 54 -13.49 9.17 -9.43
C SER A 54 -14.67 8.24 -9.12
N TYR A 55 -15.29 8.41 -7.95
CA TYR A 55 -16.50 7.65 -7.63
C TYR A 55 -17.62 7.90 -8.65
N PRO A 56 -17.98 9.15 -9.01
CA PRO A 56 -19.04 9.41 -9.98
C PRO A 56 -18.77 8.78 -11.34
N ALA A 57 -17.53 8.85 -11.84
CA ALA A 57 -17.16 8.23 -13.10
C ALA A 57 -17.28 6.70 -13.04
N SER A 58 -16.83 6.09 -11.94
CA SER A 58 -16.92 4.64 -11.75
C SER A 58 -18.37 4.14 -11.60
N ASP A 59 -19.23 4.93 -10.95
CA ASP A 59 -20.64 4.60 -10.74
C ASP A 59 -21.45 4.67 -12.03
N LEU A 60 -21.22 5.70 -12.86
CA LEU A 60 -21.84 5.84 -14.18
C LEU A 60 -21.53 4.62 -15.07
N ASP A 61 -20.28 4.16 -15.02
CA ASP A 61 -19.79 3.00 -15.78
C ASP A 61 -20.11 1.65 -15.12
N ASN A 62 -20.75 1.63 -13.94
CA ASN A 62 -21.00 0.42 -13.14
C ASN A 62 -19.73 -0.44 -12.90
N ARG A 63 -18.58 0.20 -12.67
CA ARG A 63 -17.28 -0.45 -12.46
C ARG A 63 -16.66 -0.06 -11.12
N SER A 64 -15.58 -0.72 -10.72
CA SER A 64 -14.77 -0.28 -9.58
C SER A 64 -13.90 0.93 -9.94
N VAL A 65 -13.59 1.75 -8.94
CA VAL A 65 -12.60 2.83 -9.06
C VAL A 65 -11.23 2.22 -9.40
N ARG A 66 -10.59 2.77 -10.43
CA ARG A 66 -9.28 2.37 -10.92
C ARG A 66 -8.22 3.28 -10.29
N ASN A 67 -7.85 2.92 -9.07
CA ASN A 67 -6.93 3.69 -8.23
C ASN A 67 -5.54 3.07 -8.08
N ILE A 68 -5.13 2.28 -9.08
CA ILE A 68 -3.76 1.76 -9.38
C ILE A 68 -3.06 0.88 -8.34
N ILE A 69 -3.26 1.09 -7.04
CA ILE A 69 -2.52 0.42 -5.96
C ILE A 69 -3.44 0.11 -4.78
N HIS A 70 -3.21 -1.04 -4.14
CA HIS A 70 -3.79 -1.43 -2.86
C HIS A 70 -2.74 -1.31 -1.75
N ALA A 71 -3.18 -0.88 -0.56
CA ALA A 71 -2.38 -0.90 0.66
C ALA A 71 -3.30 -1.20 1.84
N SER A 72 -2.85 -2.06 2.76
CA SER A 72 -3.63 -2.43 3.95
C SER A 72 -4.02 -1.19 4.76
N GLY A 73 -5.26 -1.16 5.26
CA GLY A 73 -5.84 -0.04 6.01
C GLY A 73 -5.36 0.06 7.45
N SER A 74 -5.03 -1.09 8.05
CA SER A 74 -4.62 -1.22 9.45
C SER A 74 -3.57 -2.32 9.65
N ILE A 75 -2.96 -2.36 10.84
CA ILE A 75 -2.03 -3.43 11.22
C ILE A 75 -2.74 -4.80 11.25
N GLY A 76 -4.00 -4.83 11.69
CA GLY A 76 -4.81 -6.06 11.70
C GLY A 76 -5.07 -6.59 10.29
N GLU A 77 -5.42 -5.70 9.36
CA GLU A 77 -5.58 -6.06 7.94
C GLU A 77 -4.27 -6.55 7.34
N ALA A 78 -3.15 -5.84 7.56
CA ALA A 78 -1.85 -6.26 7.04
C ALA A 78 -1.46 -7.67 7.52
N LYS A 79 -1.70 -7.99 8.81
CA LYS A 79 -1.46 -9.33 9.36
C LYS A 79 -2.30 -10.43 8.70
N ASN A 80 -3.51 -10.08 8.26
CA ASN A 80 -4.40 -11.02 7.57
C ASN A 80 -4.08 -11.12 6.08
N GLU A 81 -3.64 -10.04 5.44
CA GLU A 81 -3.38 -9.97 4.00
C GLU A 81 -2.03 -10.59 3.59
N ILE A 82 -0.96 -10.35 4.34
CA ILE A 82 0.38 -10.88 4.04
C ILE A 82 0.37 -12.40 3.78
N PRO A 83 -0.20 -13.26 4.65
CA PRO A 83 -0.20 -14.71 4.43
C PRO A 83 -1.13 -15.17 3.29
N LEU A 84 -1.98 -14.29 2.73
CA LEU A 84 -2.75 -14.61 1.52
C LEU A 84 -1.92 -14.51 0.24
N TRP A 85 -0.86 -13.70 0.26
CA TRP A 85 -0.01 -13.43 -0.91
C TRP A 85 1.34 -14.13 -0.85
N PHE A 86 1.88 -14.35 0.34
CA PHE A 86 3.23 -14.86 0.52
C PHE A 86 3.30 -15.96 1.59
N ASP A 87 4.07 -17.01 1.27
CA ASP A 87 4.60 -17.93 2.27
C ASP A 87 5.65 -17.23 3.14
N LYS A 88 5.82 -17.67 4.38
CA LYS A 88 6.84 -17.11 5.30
C LYS A 88 8.26 -17.16 4.73
N LYS A 89 8.57 -18.14 3.88
CA LYS A 89 9.88 -18.32 3.25
C LYS A 89 10.17 -17.30 2.14
N GLU A 90 9.13 -16.67 1.58
CA GLU A 90 9.25 -15.65 0.54
C GLU A 90 9.52 -14.26 1.13
N ILE A 91 9.33 -14.11 2.45
CA ILE A 91 9.65 -12.89 3.18
C ILE A 91 11.14 -12.93 3.56
N ILE A 92 11.92 -12.10 2.87
CA ILE A 92 13.37 -12.06 3.02
C ILE A 92 13.73 -11.14 4.19
N SER A 93 14.52 -11.66 5.13
CA SER A 93 15.10 -10.86 6.20
C SER A 93 16.49 -10.37 5.79
N TYR A 94 16.65 -9.05 5.77
CA TYR A 94 17.91 -8.37 5.49
C TYR A 94 17.92 -7.03 6.24
N ARG A 95 19.10 -6.39 6.35
CA ARG A 95 19.26 -5.07 6.97
C ARG A 95 19.77 -4.09 5.93
N LEU A 96 19.06 -2.97 5.75
CA LEU A 96 19.53 -1.86 4.92
C LEU A 96 20.54 -0.99 5.68
N ILE A 97 21.45 -0.34 4.95
CA ILE A 97 22.38 0.63 5.54
C ILE A 97 21.62 1.82 6.13
N SER A 98 20.57 2.29 5.46
CA SER A 98 19.69 3.35 5.97
C SER A 98 18.97 2.94 7.25
N GLU A 99 18.53 1.68 7.35
CA GLU A 99 17.94 1.15 8.58
C GLU A 99 18.96 1.11 9.71
N ALA A 100 20.23 0.79 9.43
CA ALA A 100 21.28 0.92 10.43
C ALA A 100 21.41 2.36 10.91
N ILE A 101 21.41 3.35 10.02
CA ILE A 101 21.51 4.76 10.45
C ILE A 101 20.28 5.21 11.25
N ILE A 102 19.07 4.77 10.85
CA ILE A 102 17.81 5.23 11.42
C ILE A 102 17.47 4.54 12.76
N TYR A 103 17.79 3.25 12.90
CA TYR A 103 17.38 2.43 14.04
C TYR A 103 18.52 2.02 14.97
N ASP A 104 19.77 2.35 14.66
CA ASP A 104 20.88 2.10 15.59
C ASP A 104 20.89 3.14 16.71
N VAL A 105 21.30 2.67 17.88
CA VAL A 105 21.25 3.47 19.10
C VAL A 105 22.50 4.32 19.12
N ASN A 106 22.35 5.58 18.73
CA ASN A 106 23.31 6.66 18.90
C ASN A 106 24.62 6.51 18.09
N LEU A 107 24.86 7.47 17.19
CA LEU A 107 26.05 7.55 16.32
C LEU A 107 27.39 7.58 17.10
N ASP A 108 27.32 7.85 18.40
CA ASP A 108 28.41 7.97 19.37
C ASP A 108 28.50 6.79 20.36
N GLY A 109 27.61 5.78 20.27
CA GLY A 109 27.68 4.57 21.08
C GLY A 109 27.40 4.78 22.58
N ILE A 110 26.85 5.92 22.96
CA ILE A 110 26.42 6.23 24.33
C ILE A 110 24.92 5.94 24.42
N LEU A 111 24.49 5.11 25.37
CA LEU A 111 23.08 4.98 25.72
C LEU A 111 22.68 6.19 26.57
N GLU A 112 21.96 7.15 25.98
CA GLU A 112 21.18 8.15 26.75
C GLU A 112 19.78 7.62 27.08
#